data_AF-A0A3P0X9N8-F1
#
_entry.id   AF-A0A3P0X9N8-F1
#
_cell.length_a   1.000
_cell.length_b   1.000
_cell.length_c   1.000
_cell.angle_alpha   90.00
_cell.angle_beta   90.00
_cell.angle_gamma   90.00
#
_symmetry.space_group_name_H-M   'P 1'
#
loop_
_entity.id
_entity.type
_entity.pdbx_description
1 polymer ?
#
loop_
_entity_poly.entity_id
_entity_poly.type
_entity_poly.pdbx_seq_one_letter_code
_entity_poly.pdbx_strand_id
1 'polypeptide(L)'
;MDATRTLPVEYQASLTFEVLDNEPNIVSSQQRIAWLLDLIQGAHAAHYPAMLSYGGPRSGTQFALEEALYLKALHVDSVSIEAESIDRLIPLDRDRAMQAFLSMQLPQSSTSCSDSSTPNYTPYFNTLQRLASLPGSSSDAMPRALLVDAAGRLSSPSAISGYLSILKDVHLESSEWSLVSGRVEQSMALLHPSDRELSALDRRGELSSSLAEVLAKLGDKRQSAVELLQAYRGFLARGLGSEQCSDFSLDRSAIISEFDALRKKAAVTEQVHALEMRDLLGSPSNAAPARKIPFDERLRAPMQKLFALSASNQQKQYVAHDPDLTQPDSQDVTTILGIAQANYEKEDSCAECRFLSKQETLSTLMTLLPQGKRQGPSSRRK
;
A
#
# COMPACT_ATOMS: atom_id res chain seq x y z
N MET A 1 3.49 2.15 27.34
CA MET A 1 2.89 3.20 26.50
C MET A 1 3.56 4.56 26.70
N ASP A 2 3.79 5.06 27.93
CA ASP A 2 4.61 6.30 28.06
C ASP A 2 6.05 6.12 27.55
N ALA A 3 6.63 4.92 27.70
CA ALA A 3 7.93 4.58 27.11
C ALA A 3 7.91 4.38 25.59
N THR A 4 6.74 4.21 24.95
CA THR A 4 6.66 4.03 23.49
C THR A 4 6.56 5.36 22.74
N ARG A 5 6.14 6.44 23.41
CA ARG A 5 6.04 7.80 22.83
C ARG A 5 7.37 8.41 22.38
N THR A 6 8.49 7.85 22.82
CA THR A 6 9.84 8.26 22.40
C THR A 6 10.34 7.52 21.16
N LEU A 7 9.63 6.49 20.70
CA LEU A 7 9.98 5.75 19.49
C LEU A 7 9.53 6.52 18.23
N PRO A 8 10.12 6.28 17.05
CA PRO A 8 9.56 6.75 15.80
C PRO A 8 8.12 6.27 15.60
N VAL A 9 7.30 7.07 14.91
CA VAL A 9 5.84 6.86 14.81
C VAL A 9 5.48 5.50 14.21
N GLU A 10 6.32 4.96 13.33
CA GLU A 10 6.17 3.63 12.73
C GLU A 10 6.12 2.54 13.78
N TYR A 11 7.07 2.56 14.72
CA TYR A 11 7.12 1.60 15.81
C TYR A 11 5.97 1.83 16.80
N GLN A 12 5.59 3.10 17.02
CA GLN A 12 4.43 3.42 17.85
C GLN A 12 3.15 2.83 17.25
N ALA A 13 2.94 2.98 15.95
CA ALA A 13 1.79 2.47 15.23
C ALA A 13 1.74 0.94 15.28
N SER A 14 2.83 0.26 14.90
CA SER A 14 2.89 -1.21 14.94
C SER A 14 2.61 -1.78 16.33
N LEU A 15 3.21 -1.22 17.39
CA LEU A 15 2.97 -1.68 18.76
C LEU A 15 1.54 -1.39 19.23
N THR A 16 1.00 -0.22 18.87
CA THR A 16 -0.36 0.15 19.25
C THR A 16 -1.37 -0.75 18.57
N PHE A 17 -1.25 -0.99 17.27
CA PHE A 17 -2.13 -1.89 16.53
C PHE A 17 -2.07 -3.32 17.09
N GLU A 18 -0.87 -3.84 17.36
CA GLU A 18 -0.70 -5.17 17.96
C GLU A 18 -1.44 -5.29 19.31
N VAL A 19 -1.35 -4.27 20.17
CA VAL A 19 -2.07 -4.23 21.45
C VAL A 19 -3.58 -4.13 21.23
N LEU A 20 -4.05 -3.28 20.32
CA LEU A 20 -5.48 -3.10 20.06
C LEU A 20 -6.14 -4.36 19.47
N ASP A 21 -5.41 -5.10 18.64
CA ASP A 21 -5.92 -6.27 17.93
C ASP A 21 -5.90 -7.53 18.80
N ASN A 22 -4.84 -7.74 19.58
CA ASN A 22 -4.68 -8.95 20.39
C ASN A 22 -5.17 -8.80 21.83
N GLU A 23 -5.14 -7.58 22.36
CA GLU A 23 -5.53 -7.25 23.72
C GLU A 23 -6.53 -6.08 23.74
N PRO A 24 -7.69 -6.17 23.03
CA PRO A 24 -8.84 -5.34 23.37
C PRO A 24 -9.18 -5.64 24.84
N ASN A 25 -10.10 -5.02 25.53
CA ASN A 25 -10.36 -5.22 26.98
C ASN A 25 -9.26 -4.72 27.92
N ILE A 26 -7.96 -4.73 27.58
CA ILE A 26 -6.92 -4.09 28.41
C ILE A 26 -7.13 -2.56 28.45
N VAL A 27 -7.67 -2.00 27.38
CA VAL A 27 -7.79 -0.55 27.18
C VAL A 27 -9.25 -0.15 26.97
N SER A 28 -9.68 0.92 27.65
CA SER A 28 -11.04 1.48 27.52
C SER A 28 -11.27 2.05 26.12
N SER A 29 -12.51 2.05 25.62
CA SER A 29 -12.83 2.56 24.28
C SER A 29 -12.40 4.01 24.08
N GLN A 30 -12.56 4.87 25.11
CA GLN A 30 -12.13 6.27 25.05
C GLN A 30 -10.61 6.39 24.89
N GLN A 31 -9.84 5.53 25.57
CA GLN A 31 -8.39 5.52 25.45
C GLN A 31 -7.93 4.95 24.10
N ARG A 32 -8.64 3.97 23.53
CA ARG A 32 -8.37 3.50 22.16
C ARG A 32 -8.59 4.60 21.14
N ILE A 33 -9.70 5.33 21.25
CA ILE A 33 -9.99 6.48 20.38
C ILE A 33 -8.86 7.52 20.48
N ALA A 34 -8.43 7.85 21.70
CA ALA A 34 -7.34 8.81 21.90
C ALA A 34 -6.03 8.33 21.24
N TRP A 35 -5.64 7.06 21.42
CA TRP A 35 -4.43 6.51 20.81
C TRP A 35 -4.49 6.51 19.27
N LEU A 36 -5.62 6.15 18.69
CA LEU A 36 -5.80 6.15 17.23
C LEU A 36 -5.71 7.58 16.66
N LEU A 37 -6.31 8.57 17.35
CA LEU A 37 -6.21 9.98 16.94
C LEU A 37 -4.79 10.54 17.09
N ASP A 38 -4.07 10.16 18.16
CA ASP A 38 -2.66 10.52 18.34
C ASP A 38 -1.80 9.96 17.19
N LEU A 39 -2.04 8.70 16.77
CA LEU A 39 -1.34 8.10 15.63
C LEU A 39 -1.66 8.80 14.31
N ILE A 40 -2.93 9.11 14.05
CA ILE A 40 -3.34 9.87 12.85
C ILE A 40 -2.60 11.22 12.81
N GLN A 41 -2.58 11.94 13.93
CA GLN A 41 -1.88 13.23 13.99
C GLN A 41 -0.36 13.09 13.84
N GLY A 42 0.23 12.01 14.35
CA GLY A 42 1.67 11.78 14.29
C GLY A 42 2.18 11.14 12.99
N ALA A 43 1.30 10.58 12.15
CA ALA A 43 1.68 9.75 11.01
C ALA A 43 2.59 10.47 10.00
N HIS A 44 2.42 11.78 9.82
CA HIS A 44 3.25 12.61 8.95
C HIS A 44 4.74 12.64 9.34
N ALA A 45 5.08 12.22 10.56
CA ALA A 45 6.46 12.08 11.03
C ALA A 45 7.11 10.75 10.60
N ALA A 46 6.38 9.87 9.89
CA ALA A 46 6.94 8.64 9.35
C ALA A 46 7.98 8.94 8.28
N HIS A 47 9.01 8.08 8.20
CA HIS A 47 10.09 8.19 7.23
C HIS A 47 9.59 8.07 5.80
N TYR A 48 8.55 7.26 5.57
CA TYR A 48 7.95 7.07 4.26
C TYR A 48 6.58 7.72 4.21
N PRO A 49 6.32 8.60 3.22
CA PRO A 49 5.05 9.30 3.12
C PRO A 49 3.93 8.39 2.57
N ALA A 50 4.27 7.35 1.82
CA ALA A 50 3.32 6.36 1.31
C ALA A 50 4.01 5.00 1.14
N MET A 51 3.21 3.94 1.11
CA MET A 51 3.67 2.60 0.72
C MET A 51 4.28 2.67 -0.69
N LEU A 52 5.18 1.74 -1.00
CA LEU A 52 5.83 1.67 -2.30
C LEU A 52 5.35 0.45 -3.10
N SER A 53 5.23 0.63 -4.41
CA SER A 53 5.08 -0.43 -5.40
C SER A 53 6.34 -0.48 -6.25
N TYR A 54 6.91 -1.68 -6.38
CA TYR A 54 8.12 -1.87 -7.15
C TYR A 54 7.86 -1.82 -8.65
N GLY A 55 8.51 -0.92 -9.39
CA GLY A 55 8.34 -0.73 -10.84
C GLY A 55 9.50 -1.24 -11.71
N GLY A 56 10.59 -1.72 -11.11
CA GLY A 56 11.81 -2.21 -11.81
C GLY A 56 11.84 -3.69 -12.24
N PRO A 57 12.98 -4.20 -12.73
CA PRO A 57 13.15 -5.62 -13.06
C PRO A 57 13.32 -6.50 -11.80
N ARG A 58 12.46 -7.52 -11.66
CA ARG A 58 12.48 -8.46 -10.52
C ARG A 58 13.84 -9.16 -10.27
N SER A 59 14.70 -9.24 -11.29
CA SER A 59 15.95 -9.99 -11.26
C SER A 59 17.21 -9.16 -10.92
N GLY A 60 17.11 -7.87 -10.59
CA GLY A 60 18.29 -7.00 -10.49
C GLY A 60 18.40 -6.07 -9.27
N THR A 61 17.28 -5.58 -8.73
CA THR A 61 17.33 -4.60 -7.62
C THR A 61 16.63 -5.17 -6.38
N GLN A 62 17.40 -5.87 -5.56
CA GLN A 62 16.92 -6.55 -4.36
C GLN A 62 16.37 -5.56 -3.32
N PHE A 63 17.05 -4.43 -3.09
CA PHE A 63 16.67 -3.43 -2.09
C PHE A 63 15.25 -2.87 -2.28
N ALA A 64 14.96 -2.31 -3.46
CA ALA A 64 13.71 -1.59 -3.69
C ALA A 64 12.48 -2.51 -3.70
N LEU A 65 12.67 -3.75 -4.16
CA LEU A 65 11.64 -4.77 -4.07
C LEU A 65 11.41 -5.18 -2.61
N GLU A 66 12.48 -5.42 -1.85
CA GLU A 66 12.38 -5.74 -0.42
C GLU A 66 11.72 -4.60 0.36
N GLU A 67 12.13 -3.35 0.14
CA GLU A 67 11.52 -2.15 0.71
C GLU A 67 10.01 -2.09 0.41
N ALA A 68 9.62 -2.23 -0.86
CA ALA A 68 8.21 -2.24 -1.23
C ALA A 68 7.43 -3.37 -0.54
N LEU A 69 8.03 -4.56 -0.42
CA LEU A 69 7.43 -5.68 0.30
C LEU A 69 7.32 -5.43 1.80
N TYR A 70 8.33 -4.81 2.42
CA TYR A 70 8.34 -4.49 3.84
C TYR A 70 7.33 -3.42 4.21
N LEU A 71 7.32 -2.30 3.48
CA LEU A 71 6.31 -1.25 3.67
C LEU A 71 4.90 -1.82 3.48
N LYS A 72 4.73 -2.70 2.49
CA LYS A 72 3.45 -3.40 2.27
C LYS A 72 3.06 -4.36 3.38
N ALA A 73 4.01 -5.10 3.95
CA ALA A 73 3.72 -6.09 4.98
C ALA A 73 3.51 -5.46 6.36
N LEU A 74 4.21 -4.37 6.66
CA LEU A 74 4.25 -3.76 7.99
C LEU A 74 3.45 -2.47 8.10
N HIS A 75 3.00 -1.89 6.98
CA HIS A 75 2.10 -0.75 6.94
C HIS A 75 2.62 0.46 7.75
N VAL A 76 3.93 0.70 7.66
CA VAL A 76 4.65 1.69 8.48
C VAL A 76 4.83 3.06 7.81
N ASP A 77 4.28 3.28 6.62
CA ASP A 77 4.28 4.60 5.99
C ASP A 77 3.12 5.47 6.51
N SER A 78 3.22 6.79 6.32
CA SER A 78 2.23 7.76 6.80
C SER A 78 0.80 7.42 6.34
N VAL A 79 0.60 7.16 5.05
CA VAL A 79 -0.73 6.85 4.49
C VAL A 79 -1.28 5.55 5.08
N SER A 80 -0.47 4.50 5.20
CA SER A 80 -0.88 3.24 5.84
C SER A 80 -1.24 3.43 7.31
N ILE A 81 -0.42 4.15 8.08
CA ILE A 81 -0.67 4.40 9.51
C ILE A 81 -1.98 5.16 9.71
N GLU A 82 -2.23 6.21 8.93
CA GLU A 82 -3.49 6.97 8.97
C GLU A 82 -4.68 6.09 8.59
N ALA A 83 -4.60 5.39 7.45
CA ALA A 83 -5.67 4.53 6.94
C ALA A 83 -6.03 3.42 7.93
N GLU A 84 -5.04 2.73 8.48
CA GLU A 84 -5.24 1.66 9.47
C GLU A 84 -5.79 2.17 10.81
N SER A 85 -5.35 3.36 11.23
CA SER A 85 -5.89 3.99 12.43
C SER A 85 -7.36 4.38 12.24
N ILE A 86 -7.72 4.90 11.06
CA ILE A 86 -9.09 5.22 10.68
C ILE A 86 -9.94 3.95 10.63
N ASP A 87 -9.46 2.89 9.98
CA ASP A 87 -10.16 1.61 9.89
C ASP A 87 -10.52 1.05 11.28
N ARG A 88 -9.60 1.18 12.25
CA ARG A 88 -9.83 0.80 13.66
C ARG A 88 -10.70 1.78 14.43
N LEU A 89 -10.75 3.04 14.00
CA LEU A 89 -11.60 4.08 14.59
C LEU A 89 -13.06 3.95 14.15
N ILE A 90 -13.34 3.46 12.93
CA ILE A 90 -14.70 3.27 12.38
C ILE A 90 -15.68 2.62 13.37
N PRO A 91 -15.38 1.45 13.99
CA PRO A 91 -16.33 0.81 14.90
C PRO A 91 -16.45 1.50 16.28
N LEU A 92 -15.55 2.43 16.60
CA LEU A 92 -15.50 3.12 17.90
C LEU A 92 -16.17 4.50 17.84
N ASP A 93 -15.87 5.27 16.78
CA ASP A 93 -16.37 6.63 16.55
C ASP A 93 -16.35 6.92 15.04
N ARG A 94 -17.46 6.61 14.37
CA ARG A 94 -17.59 6.75 12.91
C ARG A 94 -17.43 8.19 12.43
N ASP A 95 -17.96 9.15 13.17
CA ASP A 95 -17.93 10.56 12.75
C ASP A 95 -16.50 11.10 12.78
N ARG A 96 -15.72 10.75 13.83
CA ARG A 96 -14.29 11.09 13.86
C ARG A 96 -13.48 10.35 12.81
N ALA A 97 -13.78 9.07 12.55
CA ALA A 97 -13.13 8.33 11.47
C ALA A 97 -13.35 9.00 10.10
N MET A 98 -14.59 9.44 9.83
CA MET A 98 -14.92 10.17 8.60
C MET A 98 -14.20 11.52 8.52
N GLN A 99 -14.19 12.30 9.60
CA GLN A 99 -13.49 13.59 9.64
C GLN A 99 -11.98 13.42 9.44
N ALA A 100 -11.39 12.42 10.08
CA ALA A 100 -9.98 12.07 9.91
C ALA A 100 -9.68 11.68 8.46
N PHE A 101 -10.49 10.81 7.85
CA PHE A 101 -10.32 10.42 6.46
C PHE A 101 -10.39 11.61 5.49
N LEU A 102 -11.37 12.50 5.65
CA LEU A 102 -11.51 13.69 4.81
C LEU A 102 -10.29 14.64 4.92
N SER A 103 -9.57 14.58 6.04
CA SER A 103 -8.36 15.36 6.29
C SER A 103 -7.07 14.72 5.74
N MET A 104 -7.10 13.44 5.36
CA MET A 104 -5.94 12.76 4.77
C MET A 104 -5.51 13.46 3.49
N GLN A 105 -4.20 13.62 3.33
CA GLN A 105 -3.59 14.18 2.14
C GLN A 105 -2.70 13.13 1.49
N LEU A 106 -2.97 12.84 0.22
CA LEU A 106 -2.10 11.96 -0.55
C LEU A 106 -0.84 12.75 -0.96
N PRO A 107 0.36 12.30 -0.58
CA PRO A 107 1.59 12.99 -0.93
C PRO A 107 1.74 13.02 -2.45
N GLN A 108 1.95 14.21 -3.03
CA GLN A 108 2.23 14.32 -4.45
C GLN A 108 3.70 13.96 -4.69
N SER A 109 3.92 12.82 -5.33
CA SER A 109 5.25 12.40 -5.73
C SER A 109 5.17 11.85 -7.14
N SER A 110 6.01 12.38 -8.01
CA SER A 110 6.26 11.82 -9.33
C SER A 110 7.56 11.03 -9.27
N THR A 111 7.57 9.90 -9.95
CA THR A 111 8.76 9.05 -10.10
C THR A 111 9.15 8.93 -11.55
N SER A 112 10.40 8.58 -11.80
CA SER A 112 11.02 8.48 -13.12
C SER A 112 11.76 7.16 -13.27
N CYS A 113 12.40 6.94 -14.41
CA CYS A 113 13.20 5.72 -14.60
C CYS A 113 14.39 5.58 -13.64
N SER A 114 14.90 6.66 -13.03
CA SER A 114 15.95 6.57 -11.99
C SER A 114 15.44 6.06 -10.64
N ASP A 115 14.12 6.07 -10.43
CA ASP A 115 13.48 5.54 -9.23
C ASP A 115 13.12 4.09 -9.46
N SER A 116 13.38 3.22 -8.49
CA SER A 116 13.07 1.78 -8.60
C SER A 116 11.63 1.43 -8.20
N SER A 117 11.03 2.30 -7.39
CA SER A 117 9.73 2.11 -6.75
C SER A 117 8.90 3.37 -6.90
N THR A 118 7.59 3.22 -6.88
CA THR A 118 6.62 4.31 -7.02
C THR A 118 5.66 4.32 -5.83
N PRO A 119 5.07 5.48 -5.48
CA PRO A 119 4.06 5.55 -4.44
C PRO A 119 2.87 4.63 -4.72
N ASN A 120 2.35 4.00 -3.68
CA ASN A 120 1.19 3.14 -3.71
C ASN A 120 0.18 3.58 -2.64
N TYR A 121 -1.00 4.00 -3.09
CA TYR A 121 -2.08 4.51 -2.25
C TYR A 121 -3.18 3.48 -1.98
N THR A 122 -2.96 2.18 -2.25
CA THR A 122 -3.91 1.11 -1.91
C THR A 122 -4.52 1.22 -0.49
N PRO A 123 -3.78 1.55 0.59
CA PRO A 123 -4.35 1.64 1.94
C PRO A 123 -5.43 2.71 2.02
N TYR A 124 -5.18 3.90 1.46
CA TYR A 124 -6.17 4.98 1.38
C TYR A 124 -7.44 4.53 0.65
N PHE A 125 -7.29 3.90 -0.52
CA PHE A 125 -8.45 3.46 -1.31
C PHE A 125 -9.21 2.28 -0.67
N ASN A 126 -8.52 1.41 0.07
CA ASN A 126 -9.18 0.36 0.85
C ASN A 126 -10.04 0.98 1.98
N THR A 127 -9.51 1.95 2.72
CA THR A 127 -10.27 2.67 3.76
C THR A 127 -11.43 3.45 3.16
N LEU A 128 -11.23 4.12 2.02
CA LEU A 128 -12.29 4.77 1.26
C LEU A 128 -13.42 3.78 0.93
N GLN A 129 -13.08 2.61 0.38
CA GLN A 129 -14.05 1.58 0.02
C GLN A 129 -14.82 1.10 1.25
N ARG A 130 -14.14 0.87 2.38
CA ARG A 130 -14.78 0.48 3.64
C ARG A 130 -15.77 1.54 4.10
N LEU A 131 -15.33 2.80 4.21
CA LEU A 131 -16.18 3.93 4.61
C LEU A 131 -17.39 4.10 3.70
N ALA A 132 -17.18 3.94 2.38
CA ALA A 132 -18.24 4.01 1.38
C ALA A 132 -19.21 2.81 1.43
N SER A 133 -18.81 1.69 2.03
CA SER A 133 -19.62 0.47 2.13
C SER A 133 -20.36 0.34 3.48
N LEU A 134 -20.17 1.27 4.42
CA LEU A 134 -20.80 1.19 5.75
C LEU A 134 -22.32 1.40 5.69
N PRO A 135 -23.13 0.45 6.18
CA PRO A 135 -24.58 0.61 6.24
C PRO A 135 -24.96 1.78 7.16
N GLY A 136 -25.91 2.60 6.72
CA GLY A 136 -26.62 3.57 7.57
C GLY A 136 -25.78 4.71 8.13
N SER A 137 -25.62 5.78 7.36
CA SER A 137 -26.09 7.09 7.85
C SER A 137 -27.28 7.41 6.98
N SER A 138 -28.33 8.05 7.50
CA SER A 138 -29.67 8.21 6.91
C SER A 138 -29.74 9.02 5.59
N SER A 139 -28.65 9.11 4.84
CA SER A 139 -28.64 9.39 3.42
C SER A 139 -27.59 8.51 2.75
N ASP A 140 -27.98 7.74 1.74
CA ASP A 140 -27.04 7.12 0.80
C ASP A 140 -26.13 8.16 0.10
N ALA A 141 -26.40 9.46 0.29
CA ALA A 141 -25.60 10.57 -0.22
C ALA A 141 -24.20 10.68 0.39
N MET A 142 -23.96 10.29 1.65
CA MET A 142 -22.65 10.51 2.30
C MET A 142 -21.54 9.58 1.78
N PRO A 143 -21.76 8.25 1.65
CA PRO A 143 -20.83 7.36 0.96
C PRO A 143 -20.53 7.77 -0.49
N ARG A 144 -21.53 8.29 -1.19
CA ARG A 144 -21.43 8.69 -2.61
C ARG A 144 -20.72 10.02 -2.79
N ALA A 145 -20.98 11.00 -1.91
CA ALA A 145 -20.24 12.25 -1.85
C ALA A 145 -18.75 12.02 -1.57
N LEU A 146 -18.41 11.02 -0.74
CA LEU A 146 -17.03 10.66 -0.45
C LEU A 146 -16.29 10.16 -1.70
N LEU A 147 -16.95 9.35 -2.55
CA LEU A 147 -16.38 8.90 -3.81
C LEU A 147 -16.19 10.06 -4.79
N VAL A 148 -17.17 10.95 -4.90
CA VAL A 148 -17.06 12.14 -5.76
C VAL A 148 -15.92 13.06 -5.29
N ASP A 149 -15.76 13.26 -3.98
CA ASP A 149 -14.64 14.03 -3.41
C ASP A 149 -13.30 13.35 -3.71
N ALA A 150 -13.20 12.03 -3.51
CA ALA A 150 -11.99 11.26 -3.82
C ALA A 150 -11.62 11.31 -5.30
N ALA A 151 -12.60 11.33 -6.22
CA ALA A 151 -12.35 11.52 -7.65
C ALA A 151 -11.69 12.88 -7.96
N GLY A 152 -11.95 13.91 -7.13
CA GLY A 152 -11.31 15.22 -7.23
C GLY A 152 -9.87 15.26 -6.67
N ARG A 153 -9.43 14.20 -5.98
CA ARG A 153 -8.11 14.09 -5.35
C ARG A 153 -7.14 13.15 -6.08
N LEU A 154 -7.46 12.73 -7.30
CA LEU A 154 -6.62 11.84 -8.11
C LEU A 154 -5.42 12.60 -8.70
N SER A 155 -4.44 12.87 -7.83
CA SER A 155 -3.25 13.68 -8.14
C SER A 155 -2.03 12.87 -8.57
N SER A 156 -2.16 11.54 -8.67
CA SER A 156 -1.06 10.65 -9.04
C SER A 156 -1.55 9.47 -9.91
N PRO A 157 -0.66 8.88 -10.73
CA PRO A 157 -0.99 7.69 -11.51
C PRO A 157 -1.51 6.52 -10.66
N SER A 158 -0.91 6.29 -9.49
CA SER A 158 -1.34 5.22 -8.58
C SER A 158 -2.68 5.48 -7.90
N ALA A 159 -3.07 6.74 -7.73
CA ALA A 159 -4.40 7.08 -7.26
C ALA A 159 -5.49 6.69 -8.26
N ILE A 160 -5.23 6.83 -9.57
CA ILE A 160 -6.18 6.42 -10.61
C ILE A 160 -6.49 4.93 -10.50
N SER A 161 -5.46 4.07 -10.43
CA SER A 161 -5.67 2.62 -10.37
C SER A 161 -6.44 2.21 -9.11
N GLY A 162 -6.06 2.74 -7.94
CA GLY A 162 -6.76 2.48 -6.69
C GLY A 162 -8.23 2.89 -6.77
N TYR A 163 -8.51 4.06 -7.33
CA TYR A 163 -9.88 4.56 -7.47
C TYR A 163 -10.73 3.76 -8.47
N LEU A 164 -10.18 3.41 -9.64
CA LEU A 164 -10.86 2.53 -10.60
C LEU A 164 -11.23 1.17 -9.97
N SER A 165 -10.36 0.64 -9.10
CA SER A 165 -10.63 -0.60 -8.38
C SER A 165 -11.82 -0.50 -7.42
N ILE A 166 -12.13 0.68 -6.88
CA ILE A 166 -13.33 0.90 -6.06
C ILE A 166 -14.57 0.97 -6.95
N LEU A 167 -14.48 1.69 -8.06
CA LEU A 167 -15.61 1.90 -8.97
C LEU A 167 -16.16 0.59 -9.55
N LYS A 168 -15.34 -0.45 -9.63
CA LYS A 168 -15.77 -1.78 -10.05
C LYS A 168 -16.74 -2.47 -9.08
N ASP A 169 -16.77 -2.07 -7.81
CA ASP A 169 -17.60 -2.70 -6.78
C ASP A 169 -18.76 -1.81 -6.32
N VAL A 170 -18.70 -0.50 -6.58
CA VAL A 170 -19.74 0.45 -6.15
C VAL A 170 -20.92 0.52 -7.13
N HIS A 171 -22.11 0.75 -6.58
CA HIS A 171 -23.32 1.12 -7.32
C HIS A 171 -23.50 2.64 -7.28
N LEU A 172 -23.43 3.29 -8.45
CA LEU A 172 -23.67 4.73 -8.61
C LEU A 172 -24.87 4.96 -9.54
N GLU A 173 -25.62 6.03 -9.28
CA GLU A 173 -26.67 6.51 -10.17
C GLU A 173 -26.10 7.12 -11.45
N SER A 174 -26.96 7.42 -12.42
CA SER A 174 -26.50 7.85 -13.73
C SER A 174 -25.74 9.18 -13.73
N SER A 175 -26.24 10.16 -12.98
CA SER A 175 -25.62 11.48 -12.80
C SER A 175 -24.29 11.39 -12.04
N GLU A 176 -24.21 10.51 -11.04
CA GLU A 176 -23.00 10.27 -10.25
C GLU A 176 -21.91 9.61 -11.10
N TRP A 177 -22.27 8.64 -11.95
CA TRP A 177 -21.35 8.07 -12.93
C TRP A 177 -20.79 9.12 -13.87
N SER A 178 -21.62 10.05 -14.39
CA SER A 178 -21.14 11.14 -15.25
C SER A 178 -20.15 12.05 -14.52
N LEU A 179 -20.43 12.42 -13.26
CA LEU A 179 -19.53 13.24 -12.46
C LEU A 179 -18.20 12.53 -12.18
N VAL A 180 -18.27 11.29 -11.71
CA VAL A 180 -17.09 10.49 -11.36
C VAL A 180 -16.22 10.20 -12.57
N SER A 181 -16.83 9.75 -13.69
CA SER A 181 -16.09 9.48 -14.93
C SER A 181 -15.42 10.73 -15.49
N GLY A 182 -16.11 11.88 -15.50
CA GLY A 182 -15.52 13.15 -15.93
C GLY A 182 -14.35 13.61 -15.04
N ARG A 183 -14.37 13.32 -13.73
CA ARG A 183 -13.23 13.60 -12.83
C ARG A 183 -12.04 12.69 -13.08
N VAL A 184 -12.30 11.39 -13.33
CA VAL A 184 -11.24 10.44 -13.71
C VAL A 184 -10.62 10.84 -15.05
N GLU A 185 -11.45 11.17 -16.03
CA GLU A 185 -11.03 11.69 -17.34
C GLU A 185 -10.13 12.93 -17.18
N GLN A 186 -10.60 13.94 -16.44
CA GLN A 186 -9.85 15.16 -16.18
C GLN A 186 -8.50 14.87 -15.51
N SER A 187 -8.48 13.96 -14.54
CA SER A 187 -7.26 13.59 -13.82
C SER A 187 -6.29 12.87 -14.74
N MET A 188 -6.75 11.88 -15.51
CA MET A 188 -5.94 11.20 -16.53
C MET A 188 -5.38 12.19 -17.55
N ALA A 189 -6.18 13.18 -17.99
CA ALA A 189 -5.78 14.20 -18.96
C ALA A 189 -4.65 15.11 -18.45
N LEU A 190 -4.66 15.44 -17.16
CA LEU A 190 -3.67 16.31 -16.51
C LEU A 190 -2.40 15.57 -16.07
N LEU A 191 -2.50 14.26 -15.81
CA LEU A 191 -1.37 13.48 -15.32
C LEU A 191 -0.40 13.11 -16.45
N HIS A 192 0.88 13.15 -16.09
CA HIS A 192 2.03 12.76 -16.90
C HIS A 192 2.75 11.61 -16.19
N PRO A 193 2.21 10.38 -16.25
CA PRO A 193 2.87 9.24 -15.62
C PRO A 193 4.24 9.00 -16.28
N SER A 194 5.23 8.51 -15.54
CA SER A 194 6.44 7.95 -16.17
C SER A 194 6.24 6.50 -16.60
N ASP A 195 7.16 6.00 -17.42
CA ASP A 195 7.23 4.57 -17.76
C ASP A 195 7.40 3.70 -16.49
N ARG A 196 8.11 4.20 -15.47
CA ARG A 196 8.25 3.53 -14.16
C ARG A 196 6.92 3.42 -13.44
N GLU A 197 6.13 4.48 -13.42
CA GLU A 197 4.80 4.51 -12.79
C GLU A 197 3.83 3.58 -13.50
N LEU A 198 3.76 3.64 -14.83
CA LEU A 198 2.93 2.70 -15.59
C LEU A 198 3.38 1.26 -15.37
N SER A 199 4.69 1.00 -15.34
CA SER A 199 5.25 -0.32 -15.04
C SER A 199 4.89 -0.85 -13.66
N ALA A 200 4.78 0.03 -12.65
CA ALA A 200 4.34 -0.36 -11.31
C ALA A 200 2.83 -0.63 -11.25
N LEU A 201 2.03 0.08 -12.05
CA LEU A 201 0.56 -0.02 -12.08
C LEU A 201 0.04 -1.18 -12.90
N ASP A 202 0.64 -1.44 -14.06
CA ASP A 202 0.04 -2.28 -15.09
C ASP A 202 0.88 -3.52 -15.43
N ARG A 203 1.79 -3.91 -14.52
CA ARG A 203 2.67 -5.09 -14.73
C ARG A 203 1.91 -6.38 -15.07
N ARG A 204 0.63 -6.48 -14.73
CA ARG A 204 -0.25 -7.64 -14.99
C ARG A 204 -1.56 -7.27 -15.70
N GLY A 205 -1.65 -6.09 -16.32
CA GLY A 205 -2.89 -5.61 -16.92
C GLY A 205 -3.95 -5.24 -15.86
N GLU A 206 -3.55 -4.88 -14.64
CA GLU A 206 -4.48 -4.56 -13.55
C GLU A 206 -5.22 -3.25 -13.83
N LEU A 207 -4.55 -2.27 -14.44
CA LEU A 207 -5.14 -0.99 -14.81
C LEU A 207 -6.11 -1.17 -15.98
N SER A 208 -5.68 -1.89 -17.03
CA SER A 208 -6.52 -2.17 -18.20
C SER A 208 -7.75 -3.01 -17.83
N SER A 209 -7.59 -4.00 -16.93
CA SER A 209 -8.70 -4.81 -16.41
C SER A 209 -9.69 -4.01 -15.58
N SER A 210 -9.21 -3.19 -14.64
CA SER A 210 -10.07 -2.33 -13.82
C SER A 210 -10.85 -1.34 -14.69
N LEU A 211 -10.20 -0.77 -15.70
CA LEU A 211 -10.86 0.10 -16.68
C LEU A 211 -11.91 -0.66 -17.51
N ALA A 212 -11.64 -1.90 -17.91
CA ALA A 212 -12.60 -2.73 -18.64
C ALA A 212 -13.91 -2.96 -17.86
N GLU A 213 -13.80 -3.11 -16.54
CA GLU A 213 -14.95 -3.29 -15.65
C GLU A 213 -15.73 -2.00 -15.47
N VAL A 214 -15.03 -0.87 -15.30
CA VAL A 214 -15.66 0.46 -15.24
C VAL A 214 -16.38 0.79 -16.55
N LEU A 215 -15.76 0.53 -17.70
CA LEU A 215 -16.39 0.73 -19.02
C LEU A 215 -17.66 -0.12 -19.19
N ALA A 216 -17.65 -1.37 -18.71
CA ALA A 216 -18.83 -2.22 -18.76
C ALA A 216 -20.00 -1.64 -17.94
N LYS A 217 -19.72 -0.97 -16.82
CA LYS A 217 -20.73 -0.30 -15.99
C LYS A 217 -21.30 0.98 -16.60
N LEU A 218 -20.58 1.63 -17.51
CA LEU A 218 -21.09 2.79 -18.23
C LEU A 218 -22.24 2.42 -19.19
N GLY A 219 -22.34 1.14 -19.61
CA GLY A 219 -23.47 0.61 -20.37
C GLY A 219 -23.78 1.44 -21.61
N ASP A 220 -25.04 1.91 -21.72
CA ASP A 220 -25.53 2.73 -22.86
C ASP A 220 -24.96 4.16 -22.91
N LYS A 221 -24.17 4.59 -21.91
CA LYS A 221 -23.53 5.91 -21.86
C LYS A 221 -22.30 5.96 -22.75
N ARG A 222 -22.51 5.75 -24.05
CA ARG A 222 -21.45 5.66 -25.05
C ARG A 222 -20.51 6.87 -25.01
N GLN A 223 -21.04 8.07 -24.79
CA GLN A 223 -20.24 9.30 -24.73
C GLN A 223 -19.21 9.27 -23.58
N SER A 224 -19.62 8.90 -22.36
CA SER A 224 -18.69 8.79 -21.22
C SER A 224 -17.65 7.69 -21.42
N ALA A 225 -18.00 6.59 -22.10
CA ALA A 225 -17.04 5.54 -22.45
C ALA A 225 -16.00 6.03 -23.48
N VAL A 226 -16.43 6.84 -24.46
CA VAL A 226 -15.54 7.49 -25.44
C VAL A 226 -14.56 8.42 -24.74
N GLU A 227 -15.06 9.33 -23.91
CA GLU A 227 -14.26 10.33 -23.18
C GLU A 227 -13.22 9.67 -22.28
N LEU A 228 -13.65 8.67 -21.48
CA LEU A 228 -12.75 7.95 -20.59
C LEU A 228 -11.66 7.18 -21.36
N LEU A 229 -12.00 6.52 -22.48
CA LEU A 229 -11.02 5.81 -23.30
C LEU A 229 -10.07 6.76 -24.05
N GLN A 230 -10.53 7.94 -24.46
CA GLN A 230 -9.66 8.98 -25.04
C GLN A 230 -8.67 9.51 -24.00
N ALA A 231 -9.13 9.77 -22.77
CA ALA A 231 -8.25 10.18 -21.68
C ALA A 231 -7.23 9.09 -21.34
N TYR A 232 -7.65 7.83 -21.27
CA TYR A 232 -6.76 6.69 -21.05
C TYR A 232 -5.72 6.53 -22.16
N ARG A 233 -6.13 6.66 -23.43
CA ARG A 233 -5.20 6.68 -24.59
C ARG A 233 -4.13 7.75 -24.42
N GLY A 234 -4.55 8.97 -24.09
CA GLY A 234 -3.64 10.10 -23.88
C GLY A 234 -2.70 9.87 -22.70
N PHE A 235 -3.21 9.30 -21.61
CA PHE A 235 -2.44 8.94 -20.42
C PHE A 235 -1.34 7.91 -20.74
N LEU A 236 -1.67 6.85 -21.48
CA LEU A 236 -0.68 5.86 -21.96
C LEU A 236 0.35 6.48 -22.90
N ALA A 237 -0.09 7.27 -23.88
CA ALA A 237 0.81 7.91 -24.85
C ALA A 237 1.78 8.88 -24.18
N ARG A 238 1.33 9.68 -23.20
CA ARG A 238 2.20 10.56 -22.43
C ARG A 238 3.24 9.80 -21.62
N GLY A 239 2.85 8.69 -20.98
CA GLY A 239 3.77 7.97 -20.12
C GLY A 239 4.75 7.05 -20.82
N LEU A 240 4.32 6.35 -21.87
CA LEU A 240 5.19 5.42 -22.59
C LEU A 240 5.90 6.05 -23.78
N GLY A 241 5.37 7.16 -24.31
CA GLY A 241 5.91 7.89 -25.46
C GLY A 241 6.96 8.95 -25.11
N SER A 242 7.19 9.24 -23.84
CA SER A 242 8.19 10.22 -23.39
C SER A 242 9.54 9.56 -23.12
N GLU A 243 9.59 8.65 -22.14
CA GLU A 243 10.78 7.90 -21.77
C GLU A 243 10.55 6.39 -21.77
N GLN A 244 11.65 5.63 -21.82
CA GLN A 244 11.67 4.19 -21.64
C GLN A 244 12.76 3.82 -20.64
N CYS A 245 12.39 3.19 -19.55
CA CYS A 245 13.36 2.75 -18.55
C CYS A 245 14.22 1.61 -19.13
N SER A 246 15.53 1.77 -19.07
CA SER A 246 16.48 0.82 -19.67
C SER A 246 16.58 -0.51 -18.90
N ASP A 247 16.12 -0.56 -17.65
CA ASP A 247 16.14 -1.74 -16.79
C ASP A 247 14.86 -2.57 -16.87
N PHE A 248 13.69 -1.93 -16.94
CA PHE A 248 12.39 -2.55 -17.12
C PHE A 248 11.36 -1.56 -17.61
N SER A 249 10.63 -1.91 -18.67
CA SER A 249 9.50 -1.17 -19.24
C SER A 249 8.41 -2.17 -19.67
N LEU A 250 7.17 -1.71 -19.78
CA LEU A 250 6.04 -2.52 -20.22
C LEU A 250 6.17 -2.96 -21.69
N ASP A 251 5.57 -4.10 -22.03
CA ASP A 251 5.45 -4.53 -23.42
C ASP A 251 4.42 -3.66 -24.16
N ARG A 252 4.91 -2.69 -24.94
CA ARG A 252 4.08 -1.77 -25.72
C ARG A 252 3.17 -2.45 -26.73
N SER A 253 3.57 -3.59 -27.28
CA SER A 253 2.74 -4.35 -28.21
C SER A 253 1.55 -4.98 -27.50
N ALA A 254 1.78 -5.47 -26.27
CA ALA A 254 0.71 -5.94 -25.39
C ALA A 254 -0.23 -4.78 -25.02
N ILE A 255 0.30 -3.63 -24.61
CA ILE A 255 -0.50 -2.44 -24.27
C ILE A 255 -1.39 -1.98 -25.45
N ILE A 256 -0.86 -1.94 -26.67
CA ILE A 256 -1.65 -1.61 -27.87
C ILE A 256 -2.79 -2.63 -28.07
N SER A 257 -2.47 -3.92 -27.94
CA SER A 257 -3.43 -5.00 -28.14
C SER A 257 -4.55 -4.97 -27.10
N GLU A 258 -4.20 -4.72 -25.83
CA GLU A 258 -5.14 -4.56 -24.72
C GLU A 258 -6.03 -3.33 -24.91
N PHE A 259 -5.45 -2.20 -25.30
CA PHE A 259 -6.21 -0.98 -25.58
C PHE A 259 -7.20 -1.17 -26.74
N ASP A 260 -6.81 -1.87 -27.80
CA ASP A 260 -7.72 -2.19 -28.91
C ASP A 260 -8.85 -3.13 -28.48
N ALA A 261 -8.56 -4.10 -27.60
CA ALA A 261 -9.58 -4.96 -27.01
C ALA A 261 -10.60 -4.16 -26.18
N LEU A 262 -10.15 -3.14 -25.43
CA LEU A 262 -11.05 -2.23 -24.69
C LEU A 262 -11.96 -1.44 -25.62
N ARG A 263 -11.43 -0.86 -26.70
CA ARG A 263 -12.21 -0.12 -27.71
C ARG A 263 -13.30 -0.97 -28.34
N LYS A 264 -12.96 -2.22 -28.69
CA LYS A 264 -13.91 -3.20 -29.24
C LYS A 264 -14.99 -3.57 -28.23
N LYS A 265 -14.59 -3.89 -26.99
CA LYS A 265 -15.52 -4.26 -25.91
C LYS A 265 -16.51 -3.14 -25.59
N ALA A 266 -16.07 -1.89 -25.60
CA ALA A 266 -16.92 -0.71 -25.40
C ALA A 266 -17.70 -0.27 -26.65
N ALA A 267 -17.52 -0.93 -27.81
CA ALA A 267 -18.12 -0.56 -29.08
C ALA A 267 -17.85 0.90 -29.53
N VAL A 268 -16.62 1.36 -29.31
CA VAL A 268 -16.19 2.75 -29.61
C VAL A 268 -15.04 2.85 -30.62
N THR A 269 -14.77 1.80 -31.39
CA THR A 269 -13.62 1.72 -32.33
C THR A 269 -13.59 2.89 -33.33
N GLU A 270 -14.75 3.38 -33.77
CA GLU A 270 -14.83 4.51 -34.72
C GLU A 270 -14.66 5.88 -34.06
N GLN A 271 -14.92 6.00 -32.75
CA GLN A 271 -14.90 7.27 -32.01
C GLN A 271 -13.59 7.52 -31.27
N VAL A 272 -12.88 6.44 -30.91
CA VAL A 272 -11.61 6.51 -30.21
C VAL A 272 -10.54 6.02 -31.15
N HIS A 273 -9.53 6.85 -31.45
CA HIS A 273 -8.41 6.44 -32.28
C HIS A 273 -7.63 5.29 -31.65
N ALA A 274 -7.11 4.39 -32.48
CA ALA A 274 -6.23 3.33 -32.02
C ALA A 274 -4.97 3.92 -31.36
N LEU A 275 -4.36 3.13 -30.48
CA LEU A 275 -3.00 3.38 -30.02
C LEU A 275 -2.06 2.70 -31.01
N GLU A 276 -1.05 3.42 -31.46
CA GLU A 276 -0.06 2.91 -32.40
C GLU A 276 1.32 2.88 -31.75
N MET A 277 2.24 2.07 -32.28
CA MET A 277 3.59 1.99 -31.75
C MET A 277 4.26 3.35 -31.66
N ARG A 278 4.06 4.22 -32.67
CA ARG A 278 4.59 5.59 -32.69
C ARG A 278 4.12 6.47 -31.52
N ASP A 279 2.94 6.19 -30.96
CA ASP A 279 2.44 6.93 -29.80
C ASP A 279 3.19 6.54 -28.51
N LEU A 280 3.89 5.40 -28.53
CA LEU A 280 4.54 4.79 -27.36
C LEU A 280 6.06 4.72 -27.50
N LEU A 281 6.68 5.31 -28.54
CA LEU A 281 8.12 5.28 -28.73
C LEU A 281 8.83 6.32 -27.84
N GLY A 282 8.96 6.00 -26.54
CA GLY A 282 9.78 6.76 -25.61
C GLY A 282 11.28 6.62 -25.87
N SER A 283 12.07 7.64 -25.51
CA SER A 283 13.52 7.58 -25.60
C SER A 283 14.12 6.75 -24.45
N PRO A 284 15.15 5.91 -24.70
CA PRO A 284 15.84 5.20 -23.61
C PRO A 284 16.34 6.16 -22.52
N SER A 285 16.04 5.82 -21.26
CA SER A 285 16.35 6.60 -20.06
C SER A 285 17.15 5.75 -19.07
N ASN A 286 17.66 6.37 -18.02
CA ASN A 286 18.53 5.74 -17.03
C ASN A 286 17.82 4.56 -16.33
N ALA A 287 18.61 3.56 -15.95
CA ALA A 287 18.15 2.49 -15.08
C ALA A 287 18.10 2.98 -13.62
N ALA A 288 17.20 2.38 -12.81
CA ALA A 288 17.23 2.62 -11.38
C ALA A 288 18.50 2.00 -10.76
N PRO A 289 19.11 2.63 -9.74
CA PRO A 289 20.33 2.12 -9.13
C PRO A 289 20.07 0.80 -8.39
N ALA A 290 20.95 -0.18 -8.60
CA ALA A 290 20.93 -1.42 -7.84
C ALA A 290 21.51 -1.20 -6.43
N ARG A 291 20.64 -1.02 -5.44
CA ARG A 291 21.00 -1.00 -4.01
C ARG A 291 20.77 -2.37 -3.38
N LYS A 292 21.46 -2.65 -2.26
CA LYS A 292 21.26 -3.86 -1.43
C LYS A 292 21.03 -3.43 0.02
N ILE A 293 20.11 -4.11 0.73
CA ILE A 293 19.98 -3.97 2.17
C ILE A 293 21.25 -4.59 2.80
N PRO A 294 22.00 -3.85 3.63
CA PRO A 294 23.13 -4.43 4.35
C PRO A 294 22.59 -5.45 5.37
N PHE A 295 23.11 -6.68 5.29
CA PHE A 295 22.91 -7.69 6.32
C PHE A 295 24.13 -7.71 7.24
N ASP A 296 23.90 -7.61 8.56
CA ASP A 296 24.97 -7.81 9.52
C ASP A 296 25.19 -9.30 9.76
N GLU A 297 26.34 -9.76 9.32
CA GLU A 297 26.83 -11.13 9.51
C GLU A 297 26.74 -11.60 10.98
N ARG A 298 26.86 -10.70 11.95
CA ARG A 298 26.71 -11.00 13.39
C ARG A 298 25.29 -11.46 13.75
N LEU A 299 24.27 -11.09 12.98
CA LEU A 299 22.89 -11.53 13.18
C LEU A 299 22.66 -12.97 12.72
N ARG A 300 23.50 -13.53 11.84
CA ARG A 300 23.23 -14.83 11.21
C ARG A 300 23.03 -15.95 12.22
N ALA A 301 24.00 -16.17 13.10
CA ALA A 301 23.97 -17.26 14.06
C ALA A 301 22.80 -17.15 15.06
N PRO A 302 22.57 -16.01 15.75
CA PRO A 302 21.46 -15.92 16.70
C PRO A 302 20.09 -16.00 16.00
N MET A 303 19.93 -15.43 14.81
CA MET A 303 18.68 -15.56 14.04
C MET A 303 18.40 -17.01 13.63
N GLN A 304 19.40 -17.75 13.14
CA GLN A 304 19.26 -19.17 12.79
C GLN A 304 18.80 -20.02 13.98
N LYS A 305 19.35 -19.78 15.18
CA LYS A 305 18.91 -20.47 16.41
C LYS A 305 17.44 -20.17 16.71
N LEU A 306 17.01 -18.90 16.63
CA LEU A 306 15.62 -18.51 16.86
C LEU A 306 14.66 -19.15 15.85
N PHE A 307 15.03 -19.18 14.57
CA PHE A 307 14.22 -19.85 13.54
C PHE A 307 14.08 -21.34 13.82
N ALA A 308 15.18 -22.03 14.14
CA ALA A 308 15.15 -23.46 14.46
C ALA A 308 14.27 -23.75 15.69
N LEU A 309 14.33 -22.89 16.71
CA LEU A 309 13.49 -22.99 17.90
C LEU A 309 12.01 -22.77 17.58
N SER A 310 11.69 -21.73 16.82
CA SER A 310 10.32 -21.42 16.39
C SER A 310 9.71 -22.57 15.57
N ALA A 311 10.46 -23.09 14.59
CA ALA A 311 10.04 -24.26 13.81
C ALA A 311 9.80 -25.50 14.69
N SER A 312 10.70 -25.76 15.65
CA SER A 312 10.52 -26.86 16.60
C SER A 312 9.26 -26.67 17.46
N ASN A 313 8.97 -25.45 17.90
CA ASN A 313 7.78 -25.16 18.71
C ASN A 313 6.49 -25.33 17.88
N GLN A 314 6.45 -24.81 16.66
CA GLN A 314 5.31 -24.99 15.74
C GLN A 314 5.06 -26.48 15.46
N GLN A 315 6.13 -27.26 15.24
CA GLN A 315 6.02 -28.70 15.03
C GLN A 315 5.48 -29.43 16.27
N LYS A 316 5.94 -29.08 17.48
CA LYS A 316 5.41 -29.66 18.72
C LYS A 316 3.94 -29.32 18.93
N GLN A 317 3.53 -28.08 18.67
CA GLN A 317 2.12 -27.68 18.74
C GLN A 317 1.25 -28.45 17.75
N TYR A 318 1.73 -28.64 16.52
CA TYR A 318 1.01 -29.37 15.48
C TYR A 318 0.89 -30.87 15.78
N VAL A 319 1.98 -31.50 16.24
CA VAL A 319 2.05 -32.96 16.42
C VAL A 319 1.52 -33.41 17.78
N ALA A 320 1.80 -32.66 18.85
CA ALA A 320 1.53 -33.09 20.22
C ALA A 320 0.35 -32.36 20.87
N HIS A 321 -0.25 -31.36 20.21
CA HIS A 321 -1.21 -30.42 20.82
C HIS A 321 -0.72 -29.82 22.15
N ASP A 322 0.60 -29.81 22.35
CA ASP A 322 1.24 -29.37 23.57
C ASP A 322 1.80 -27.96 23.36
N PRO A 323 1.27 -26.93 24.04
CA PRO A 323 1.71 -25.56 23.89
C PRO A 323 2.96 -25.23 24.71
N ASP A 324 3.77 -26.21 25.15
CA ASP A 324 4.99 -25.91 25.89
C ASP A 324 6.04 -25.23 24.98
N LEU A 325 5.93 -23.90 24.93
CA LEU A 325 6.77 -22.99 24.14
C LEU A 325 8.16 -23.01 24.75
N THR A 326 9.09 -23.70 24.08
CA THR A 326 10.50 -23.60 24.44
C THR A 326 10.90 -22.13 24.25
N GLN A 327 11.31 -21.47 25.33
CA GLN A 327 11.60 -20.05 25.29
C GLN A 327 12.97 -19.79 24.65
N PRO A 328 13.10 -18.73 23.85
CA PRO A 328 14.38 -18.32 23.30
C PRO A 328 15.33 -17.88 24.40
N ASP A 329 16.62 -18.13 24.20
CA ASP A 329 17.68 -17.69 25.12
C ASP A 329 17.65 -16.16 25.21
N SER A 330 17.50 -15.63 26.43
CA SER A 330 17.45 -14.19 26.67
C SER A 330 18.71 -13.47 26.20
N GLN A 331 19.85 -14.17 26.17
CA GLN A 331 21.11 -13.64 25.65
C GLN A 331 21.08 -13.50 24.12
N ASP A 332 20.51 -14.47 23.38
CA ASP A 332 20.36 -14.37 21.92
C ASP A 332 19.41 -13.21 21.56
N VAL A 333 18.31 -13.04 22.31
CA VAL A 333 17.35 -11.92 22.13
C VAL A 333 18.01 -10.56 22.43
N THR A 334 18.72 -10.45 23.56
CA THR A 334 19.43 -9.21 23.95
C THR A 334 20.52 -8.88 22.94
N THR A 335 21.21 -9.89 22.40
CA THR A 335 22.24 -9.72 21.37
C THR A 335 21.63 -9.17 20.08
N ILE A 336 20.52 -9.74 19.60
CA ILE A 336 19.87 -9.26 18.37
C ILE A 336 19.33 -7.84 18.58
N LEU A 337 18.70 -7.55 19.73
CA LEU A 337 18.25 -6.19 20.07
C LEU A 337 19.43 -5.21 20.11
N GLY A 338 20.53 -5.58 20.74
CA GLY A 338 21.75 -4.77 20.80
C GLY A 338 22.34 -4.51 19.42
N ILE A 339 22.35 -5.50 18.53
CA ILE A 339 22.82 -5.36 17.15
C ILE A 339 21.86 -4.49 16.32
N ALA A 340 20.54 -4.65 16.47
CA ALA A 340 19.54 -3.84 15.78
C ALA A 340 19.52 -2.38 16.28
N GLN A 341 19.86 -2.15 17.55
CA GLN A 341 19.96 -0.82 18.15
C GLN A 341 21.30 -0.14 17.89
N ALA A 342 22.38 -0.90 17.70
CA ALA A 342 23.66 -0.36 17.28
C ALA A 342 23.49 0.29 15.90
N ASN A 343 23.74 1.60 15.83
CA ASN A 343 23.75 2.29 14.54
C ASN A 343 24.82 1.64 13.64
N TYR A 344 24.41 1.16 12.46
CA TYR A 344 25.34 0.76 11.42
C TYR A 344 26.03 2.00 10.83
N GLU A 345 26.89 2.66 11.60
CA GLU A 345 27.70 3.79 11.15
C GLU A 345 28.87 3.28 10.32
N LYS A 346 28.59 2.74 9.13
CA LYS A 346 29.57 2.77 8.04
C LYS A 346 29.26 4.02 7.22
N GLU A 347 30.25 4.90 7.11
CA GLU A 347 30.18 6.26 6.53
C GLU A 347 29.61 6.32 5.09
N ASP A 348 29.55 5.19 4.37
CA ASP A 348 29.05 5.11 2.98
C ASP A 348 27.65 4.47 2.82
N SER A 349 26.91 4.21 3.90
CA SER A 349 25.65 3.44 3.82
C SER A 349 24.40 4.32 3.60
N CYS A 350 23.50 3.85 2.72
CA CYS A 350 22.21 4.50 2.46
C CYS A 350 21.32 4.47 3.72
N ALA A 351 20.73 5.61 4.09
CA ALA A 351 20.01 5.76 5.37
C ALA A 351 18.75 4.90 5.43
N GLU A 352 18.02 4.85 4.32
CA GLU A 352 16.85 4.01 4.08
C GLU A 352 17.20 2.52 4.21
N CYS A 353 18.39 2.16 3.72
CA CYS A 353 18.93 0.80 3.81
C CYS A 353 19.19 0.36 5.24
N ARG A 354 19.68 1.28 6.09
CA ARG A 354 19.84 1.00 7.52
C ARG A 354 18.50 0.89 8.24
N PHE A 355 17.55 1.77 7.92
CA PHE A 355 16.21 1.73 8.50
C PHE A 355 15.54 0.38 8.23
N LEU A 356 15.53 -0.07 6.97
CA LEU A 356 14.91 -1.35 6.61
C LEU A 356 15.60 -2.55 7.24
N SER A 357 16.94 -2.57 7.26
CA SER A 357 17.71 -3.62 7.95
C SER A 357 17.34 -3.73 9.43
N LYS A 358 17.20 -2.59 10.11
CA LYS A 358 16.76 -2.53 11.51
C LYS A 358 15.32 -2.99 11.68
N GLN A 359 14.42 -2.53 10.82
CA GLN A 359 13.00 -2.88 10.86
C GLN A 359 12.78 -4.38 10.63
N GLU A 360 13.42 -4.97 9.62
CA GLU A 360 13.41 -6.41 9.33
C GLU A 360 13.88 -7.22 10.56
N THR A 361 15.00 -6.81 11.16
CA THR A 361 15.56 -7.49 12.34
C THR A 361 14.59 -7.45 13.52
N LEU A 362 14.02 -6.28 13.82
CA LEU A 362 13.10 -6.10 14.95
C LEU A 362 11.74 -6.79 14.71
N SER A 363 11.20 -6.71 13.50
CA SER A 363 9.96 -7.39 13.13
C SER A 363 10.10 -8.91 13.23
N THR A 364 11.20 -9.45 12.68
CA THR A 364 11.49 -10.88 12.76
C THR A 364 11.62 -11.35 14.22
N LEU A 365 12.25 -10.55 15.08
CA LEU A 365 12.25 -10.83 16.52
C LEU A 365 10.83 -10.92 17.08
N MET A 366 9.96 -9.93 16.81
CA MET A 366 8.59 -9.96 17.32
C MET A 366 7.81 -11.20 16.86
N THR A 367 8.00 -11.65 15.61
CA THR A 367 7.33 -12.84 15.07
C THR A 367 7.87 -14.16 15.64
N LEU A 368 9.19 -14.23 15.90
CA LEU A 368 9.84 -15.46 16.35
C LEU A 368 9.80 -15.64 17.87
N LEU A 369 9.63 -14.56 18.63
CA LEU A 369 9.47 -14.65 20.07
C LEU A 369 8.10 -15.26 20.41
N PRO A 370 8.02 -16.25 21.31
CA PRO A 370 6.75 -16.81 21.71
C PRO A 370 5.86 -15.73 22.31
N GLN A 371 4.65 -15.56 21.76
CA GLN A 371 3.62 -14.73 22.38
C GLN A 371 3.43 -15.25 23.81
N GLY A 372 3.59 -14.38 24.79
CA GLY A 372 3.53 -14.74 26.21
C GLY A 372 2.27 -15.56 26.51
N LYS A 373 2.38 -16.51 27.46
CA LYS A 373 1.24 -17.38 27.83
C LYS A 373 -0.01 -16.54 28.04
N ARG A 374 -1.04 -16.74 27.19
CA ARG A 374 -2.42 -16.37 27.52
C ARG A 374 -2.75 -17.03 28.85
N GLN A 375 -2.74 -16.27 29.94
CA GLN A 375 -3.30 -16.76 31.20
C GLN A 375 -4.80 -16.90 30.97
N GLY A 376 -5.23 -18.10 30.57
CA GLY A 376 -6.64 -18.45 30.58
C GLY A 376 -7.23 -18.22 31.97
N PRO A 377 -8.53 -17.93 32.08
CA PRO A 377 -9.16 -17.67 33.37
C PRO A 377 -8.88 -18.88 34.27
N SER A 378 -8.20 -18.61 35.39
CA SER A 378 -7.94 -19.57 36.45
C SER A 378 -9.24 -20.30 36.75
N SER A 379 -9.32 -21.56 36.32
CA SER A 379 -10.36 -22.46 36.75
C SER A 379 -10.11 -22.68 38.23
N ARG A 380 -10.79 -21.89 39.07
CA ARG A 380 -11.01 -22.23 40.47
C ARG A 380 -11.67 -23.61 40.48
N ARG A 381 -10.85 -24.64 40.69
CA ARG A 381 -11.36 -25.96 41.08
C ARG A 381 -11.89 -25.84 42.52
N LYS A 382 -13.01 -26.50 42.68
CA LYS A 382 -13.93 -26.55 43.83
C LYS A 382 -13.26 -26.75 45.17
#